data_AF-A0A953UA25-F1
#
_entry.id   AF-A0A953UA25-F1
#
_cell.length_a   1.000
_cell.length_b   1.000
_cell.length_c   1.000
_cell.angle_alpha   90.00
_cell.angle_beta   90.00
_cell.angle_gamma   90.00
#
_symmetry.space_group_name_H-M   'P 1'
#
loop_
_entity.id
_entity.type
_entity.pdbx_description
1 polymer ?
#
loop_
_entity_poly.entity_id
_entity_poly.type
_entity_poly.pdbx_seq_one_letter_code
_entity_poly.pdbx_strand_id
1 'polypeptide(L)'
;MNKSLLIAIIATAPLVCAQMGRGGMGSSGSNSQSGSYMQMFSNGGGMVGAGMGFGMAGDFTVAPDGTMYIVRVTGTPAQSSSTGSWQYELLAISPVNGGTLWKLQLPGGRISQPVLSTTSDGLIFITVDDFFSMGIGRMAWTQPDANSAKLLMITHTASSASIASTITPGAGALSEPSIVADPAGGYLIAVIGYDLPAAAQFSTTPPTKTLYAYKPNGSLKFSVKLPAN
;
A
#
# COMPACT_ATOMS: atom_id res chain seq x y z
N MET A 1 22.41 23.09 54.09
CA MET A 1 22.41 23.56 52.68
C MET A 1 21.49 22.65 51.89
N ASN A 2 20.29 23.13 51.59
CA ASN A 2 19.16 22.33 51.12
C ASN A 2 19.19 22.17 49.60
N LYS A 3 18.98 20.94 49.12
CA LYS A 3 18.83 20.59 47.70
C LYS A 3 17.38 20.83 47.27
N SER A 4 17.16 21.77 46.35
CA SER A 4 15.85 21.97 45.73
C SER A 4 15.77 21.20 44.41
N LEU A 5 14.86 20.23 44.37
CA LEU A 5 14.53 19.40 43.23
C LEU A 5 13.43 20.12 42.42
N LEU A 6 13.67 20.48 41.16
CA LEU A 6 12.66 21.05 40.27
C LEU A 6 11.99 19.91 39.49
N ILE A 7 10.69 19.68 39.73
CA ILE A 7 9.87 18.74 38.97
C ILE A 7 9.13 19.53 37.89
N ALA A 8 9.39 19.22 36.62
CA ALA A 8 8.66 19.78 35.48
C ALA A 8 7.46 18.88 35.15
N ILE A 9 6.25 19.43 35.25
CA ILE A 9 5.00 18.78 34.83
C ILE A 9 4.70 19.25 33.41
N ILE A 10 4.74 18.35 32.43
CA ILE A 10 4.27 18.61 31.06
C ILE A 10 2.81 18.16 30.98
N ALA A 11 1.89 19.12 30.90
CA ALA A 11 0.48 18.88 30.63
C ALA A 11 0.24 18.81 29.13
N THR A 12 -0.20 17.65 28.62
CA THR A 12 -0.70 17.51 27.24
C THR A 12 -2.20 17.71 27.22
N ALA A 13 -2.66 18.79 26.57
CA ALA A 13 -4.07 19.00 26.27
C ALA A 13 -4.47 18.22 25.00
N PRO A 14 -5.59 17.46 24.99
CA PRO A 14 -6.15 16.92 23.76
C PRO A 14 -6.95 18.00 23.03
N LEU A 15 -6.58 18.28 21.77
CA LEU A 15 -7.41 19.02 20.82
C LEU A 15 -8.59 18.12 20.42
N VAL A 16 -9.77 18.42 20.98
CA VAL A 16 -11.04 17.86 20.51
C VAL A 16 -11.54 18.76 19.37
N CYS A 17 -11.40 18.30 18.13
CA CYS A 17 -12.12 18.91 17.00
C CYS A 17 -13.55 18.37 16.98
N ALA A 18 -14.50 19.29 17.04
CA ALA A 18 -15.93 19.04 17.00
C ALA A 18 -16.35 18.31 15.70
N GLN A 19 -16.99 17.16 15.86
CA GLN A 19 -17.70 16.47 14.79
C GLN A 19 -19.14 17.00 14.76
N MET A 20 -19.41 17.98 13.89
CA MET A 20 -20.79 18.39 13.61
C MET A 20 -21.46 17.33 12.76
N GLY A 21 -22.45 16.66 13.36
CA GLY A 21 -23.39 15.84 12.62
C GLY A 21 -24.24 16.68 11.68
N ARG A 22 -24.49 16.15 10.48
CA ARG A 22 -25.66 16.50 9.69
C ARG A 22 -26.13 15.26 8.95
N GLY A 23 -27.35 14.83 9.30
CA GLY A 23 -28.03 13.71 8.67
C GLY A 23 -28.39 13.98 7.22
N GLY A 24 -28.64 12.88 6.51
CA GLY A 24 -29.21 12.87 5.18
C GLY A 24 -29.73 11.48 4.87
N MET A 25 -31.01 11.26 5.16
CA MET A 25 -31.78 10.14 4.61
C MET A 25 -31.73 10.20 3.08
N GLY A 26 -31.36 9.08 2.46
CA GLY A 26 -31.34 8.90 1.02
C GLY A 26 -31.44 7.42 0.68
N SER A 27 -32.65 6.88 0.78
CA SER A 27 -33.01 5.60 0.18
C SER A 27 -33.05 5.76 -1.34
N SER A 28 -32.14 5.10 -2.05
CA SER A 28 -32.34 4.77 -3.46
C SER A 28 -31.74 3.40 -3.72
N GLY A 29 -32.63 2.43 -3.95
CA GLY A 29 -32.26 1.07 -4.29
C GLY A 29 -31.47 1.02 -5.59
N SER A 30 -30.37 0.27 -5.55
CA SER A 30 -29.82 -0.40 -6.72
C SER A 30 -29.57 -1.85 -6.31
N ASN A 31 -30.34 -2.75 -6.93
CA ASN A 31 -30.10 -4.18 -6.89
C ASN A 31 -28.86 -4.44 -7.76
N SER A 32 -27.68 -4.22 -7.19
CA SER A 32 -26.42 -4.66 -7.74
C SER A 32 -25.74 -5.46 -6.65
N GLN A 33 -26.04 -6.76 -6.65
CA GLN A 33 -25.35 -7.78 -5.87
C GLN A 33 -23.87 -7.80 -6.29
N SER A 34 -23.10 -6.83 -5.81
CA SER A 34 -21.68 -7.06 -5.57
C SER A 34 -21.62 -8.03 -4.39
N GLY A 35 -20.94 -9.17 -4.56
CA GLY A 35 -20.78 -10.14 -3.49
C GLY A 35 -20.24 -9.46 -2.23
N SER A 36 -20.69 -9.89 -1.05
CA SER A 36 -20.35 -9.30 0.27
C SER A 36 -18.84 -9.10 0.49
N TYR A 37 -18.00 -9.84 -0.24
CA TYR A 37 -16.55 -9.72 -0.20
C TYR A 37 -16.00 -8.41 -0.81
N MET A 38 -16.65 -7.87 -1.84
CA MET A 38 -16.25 -6.57 -2.43
C MET A 38 -16.48 -5.41 -1.46
N GLN A 39 -17.39 -5.57 -0.50
CA GLN A 39 -17.62 -4.60 0.56
C GLN A 39 -16.42 -4.53 1.52
N MET A 40 -15.59 -5.58 1.66
CA MET A 40 -14.37 -5.52 2.50
C MET A 40 -13.28 -4.62 1.90
N PHE A 41 -13.20 -4.53 0.57
CA PHE A 41 -12.29 -3.61 -0.11
C PHE A 41 -12.88 -2.21 -0.31
N SER A 42 -14.22 -2.09 -0.31
CA SER A 42 -14.92 -0.81 -0.47
C SER A 42 -15.28 -0.12 0.85
N ASN A 43 -15.29 -0.83 1.98
CA ASN A 43 -15.77 -0.34 3.27
C ASN A 43 -14.69 -0.37 4.38
N GLY A 44 -13.41 -0.44 4.00
CA GLY A 44 -12.26 -0.30 4.90
C GLY A 44 -12.05 1.11 5.49
N GLY A 45 -13.08 1.97 5.48
CA GLY A 45 -13.08 3.29 6.11
C GLY A 45 -13.42 3.27 7.61
N GLY A 46 -13.41 2.09 8.25
CA GLY A 46 -13.78 1.92 9.65
C GLY A 46 -12.62 1.46 10.51
N MET A 47 -11.94 2.42 11.15
CA MET A 47 -11.20 2.30 12.40
C MET A 47 -10.33 1.02 12.56
N VAL A 48 -9.07 1.07 12.12
CA VAL A 48 -7.80 1.03 12.90
C VAL A 48 -6.65 0.73 11.92
N GLY A 49 -5.72 1.67 11.74
CA GLY A 49 -4.40 1.40 11.17
C GLY A 49 -4.25 1.70 9.67
N ALA A 50 -3.12 2.32 9.33
CA ALA A 50 -2.73 2.77 8.00
C ALA A 50 -2.93 1.74 6.87
N GLY A 51 -3.19 2.26 5.68
CA GLY A 51 -2.93 1.54 4.43
C GLY A 51 -4.19 1.22 3.63
N MET A 52 -4.20 1.66 2.37
CA MET A 52 -5.20 1.45 1.32
C MET A 52 -6.33 2.48 1.23
N GLY A 53 -5.95 3.73 0.95
CA GLY A 53 -6.81 4.56 0.11
C GLY A 53 -6.93 3.93 -1.28
N PHE A 54 -8.10 4.00 -1.92
CA PHE A 54 -8.21 3.77 -3.36
C PHE A 54 -7.10 4.57 -4.03
N GLY A 55 -6.19 3.92 -4.77
CA GLY A 55 -4.92 4.44 -5.30
C GLY A 55 -5.00 5.74 -6.11
N MET A 56 -5.44 6.81 -5.45
CA MET A 56 -5.58 8.17 -5.88
C MET A 56 -4.37 8.86 -5.28
N ALA A 57 -3.35 9.04 -6.11
CA ALA A 57 -2.11 9.77 -5.86
C ALA A 57 -2.08 10.58 -4.56
N GLY A 58 -1.16 10.25 -3.64
CA GLY A 58 -1.06 10.96 -2.36
C GLY A 58 -0.35 10.18 -1.25
N ASP A 59 -0.10 8.88 -1.45
CA ASP A 59 0.64 8.09 -0.47
C ASP A 59 2.12 8.48 -0.45
N PHE A 60 2.61 8.76 0.76
CA PHE A 60 3.99 9.14 0.97
C PHE A 60 4.58 8.48 2.22
N THR A 61 5.90 8.40 2.27
CA THR A 61 6.64 8.05 3.48
C THR A 61 7.82 9.01 3.63
N VAL A 62 8.34 9.13 4.84
CA VAL A 62 9.41 10.08 5.16
C VAL A 62 10.58 9.32 5.76
N ALA A 63 11.76 9.44 5.14
CA ALA A 63 12.99 8.85 5.67
C ALA A 63 13.48 9.57 6.92
N PRO A 64 14.36 8.93 7.71
CA PRO A 64 14.99 9.56 8.87
C PRO A 64 15.75 10.85 8.54
N ASP A 65 16.24 11.01 7.32
CA ASP A 65 16.92 12.22 6.82
C ASP A 65 15.95 13.34 6.39
N GLY A 66 14.63 13.08 6.47
CA GLY A 66 13.57 13.99 6.06
C GLY A 66 13.16 13.86 4.59
N THR A 67 13.85 13.06 3.77
CA THR A 67 13.49 12.85 2.37
C THR A 67 12.08 12.25 2.30
N MET A 68 11.19 12.88 1.53
CA MET A 68 9.84 12.38 1.33
C MET A 68 9.80 11.54 0.05
N TYR A 69 9.27 10.32 0.15
CA TYR A 69 9.01 9.48 -1.02
C TYR A 69 7.52 9.44 -1.31
N ILE A 70 7.14 9.81 -2.53
CA ILE A 70 5.74 10.01 -2.92
C ILE A 70 5.44 9.16 -4.15
N VAL A 71 4.33 8.40 -4.11
CA VAL A 71 3.77 7.76 -5.30
C VAL A 71 2.74 8.68 -5.93
N ARG A 72 2.90 8.96 -7.22
CA ARG A 72 1.95 9.76 -8.00
C ARG A 72 1.52 9.07 -9.27
N VAL A 73 0.34 9.43 -9.75
CA VAL A 73 -0.12 9.09 -11.10
C VAL A 73 0.53 10.02 -12.12
N THR A 74 1.02 9.46 -13.23
CA THR A 74 1.59 10.20 -14.36
C THR A 74 0.84 10.03 -15.66
N GLY A 75 -0.01 9.01 -15.75
CA GLY A 75 -0.81 8.75 -16.92
C GLY A 75 -2.08 8.00 -16.54
N THR A 76 -3.18 8.37 -17.19
CA THR A 76 -4.44 7.66 -17.09
C THR A 76 -4.60 6.73 -18.29
N PRO A 77 -5.32 5.60 -18.15
CA PRO A 77 -5.73 4.79 -19.29
C PRO A 77 -6.37 5.65 -20.40
N ALA A 78 -5.99 5.44 -21.65
CA ALA A 78 -6.64 6.13 -22.77
C ALA A 78 -8.10 5.66 -22.89
N GLN A 79 -9.05 6.61 -23.02
CA GLN A 79 -10.49 6.35 -23.03
C GLN A 79 -10.97 5.34 -24.10
N SER A 80 -10.18 5.11 -25.15
CA SER A 80 -10.51 4.19 -26.25
C SER A 80 -9.86 2.80 -26.14
N SER A 81 -9.01 2.57 -25.12
CA SER A 81 -8.28 1.32 -24.98
C SER A 81 -8.97 0.39 -23.97
N SER A 82 -9.29 -0.83 -24.40
CA SER A 82 -9.74 -1.91 -23.50
C SER A 82 -8.63 -2.47 -22.61
N THR A 83 -7.40 -1.95 -22.74
CA THR A 83 -6.17 -2.47 -22.12
C THR A 83 -5.32 -1.40 -21.43
N GLY A 84 -5.81 -0.17 -21.26
CA GLY A 84 -5.03 0.91 -20.65
C GLY A 84 -4.82 0.69 -19.15
N SER A 85 -3.58 0.80 -18.68
CA SER A 85 -3.22 0.79 -17.27
C SER A 85 -2.83 2.20 -16.79
N TRP A 86 -3.17 2.50 -15.54
CA TRP A 86 -2.67 3.68 -14.86
C TRP A 86 -1.14 3.62 -14.78
N GLN A 87 -0.48 4.75 -15.04
CA GLN A 87 0.97 4.89 -14.94
C GLN A 87 1.32 5.62 -13.65
N TYR A 88 2.32 5.12 -12.93
CA TYR A 88 2.75 5.67 -11.65
C TYR A 88 4.25 5.94 -11.62
N GLU A 89 4.65 6.95 -10.86
CA GLU A 89 6.05 7.21 -10.54
C GLU A 89 6.22 7.30 -9.03
N LEU A 90 7.37 6.83 -8.53
CA LEU A 90 7.90 7.14 -7.22
C LEU A 90 8.85 8.34 -7.33
N LEU A 91 8.67 9.33 -6.47
CA LEU A 91 9.53 10.53 -6.40
C LEU A 91 10.22 10.59 -5.05
N ALA A 92 11.47 11.02 -5.03
CA ALA A 92 12.11 11.53 -3.82
C ALA A 92 12.09 13.06 -3.83
N ILE A 93 11.64 13.65 -2.74
CA ILE A 93 11.55 15.09 -2.55
C ILE A 93 12.51 15.52 -1.44
N SER A 94 13.33 16.52 -1.77
CA SER A 94 14.31 17.12 -0.87
C SER A 94 13.62 17.77 0.33
N PRO A 95 14.03 17.47 1.58
CA PRO A 95 13.53 18.17 2.75
C PRO A 95 14.05 19.61 2.84
N VAL A 96 15.14 19.93 2.14
CA VAL A 96 15.80 21.23 2.23
C VAL A 96 15.03 22.32 1.49
N ASN A 97 14.46 21.98 0.33
CA ASN A 97 13.85 22.97 -0.57
C ASN A 97 12.59 22.48 -1.29
N GLY A 98 12.10 21.28 -1.01
CA GLY A 98 10.93 20.70 -1.68
C GLY A 98 11.16 20.31 -3.15
N GLY A 99 12.40 20.38 -3.64
CA GLY A 99 12.74 19.98 -5.01
C GLY A 99 12.75 18.48 -5.20
N THR A 100 12.43 18.00 -6.40
CA THR A 100 12.57 16.58 -6.75
C THR A 100 14.05 16.20 -6.87
N LEU A 101 14.48 15.21 -6.10
CA LEU A 101 15.81 14.62 -6.16
C LEU A 101 15.94 13.63 -7.33
N TRP A 102 14.95 12.74 -7.44
CA TRP A 102 14.86 11.76 -8.53
C TRP A 102 13.42 11.27 -8.71
N LYS A 103 13.20 10.56 -9.83
CA LYS A 103 11.94 9.89 -10.17
C LYS A 103 12.22 8.47 -10.65
N LEU A 104 11.32 7.55 -10.35
CA LEU A 104 11.37 6.17 -10.81
C LEU A 104 10.00 5.77 -11.34
N GLN A 105 9.94 5.36 -12.61
CA GLN A 105 8.73 4.80 -13.19
C GLN A 105 8.41 3.45 -12.54
N LEU A 106 7.19 3.31 -12.04
CA LEU A 106 6.69 2.06 -11.49
C LEU A 106 5.92 1.29 -12.57
N PRO A 107 5.91 -0.06 -12.49
CA PRO A 107 4.99 -0.85 -13.30
C PRO A 107 3.55 -0.42 -13.01
N GLY A 108 2.70 -0.40 -14.04
CA GLY A 108 1.30 0.01 -13.89
C GLY A 108 0.49 -0.94 -12.99
N GLY A 109 -0.76 -0.57 -12.74
CA GLY A 109 -1.67 -1.31 -11.85
C GLY A 109 -1.92 -0.56 -10.54
N ARG A 110 -2.53 -1.21 -9.56
CA ARG A 110 -2.68 -0.70 -8.20
C ARG A 110 -1.33 -0.72 -7.49
N ILE A 111 -0.97 0.41 -6.87
CA ILE A 111 0.29 0.61 -6.15
C ILE A 111 -0.02 0.84 -4.66
N SER A 112 0.75 0.23 -3.75
CA SER A 112 0.68 0.54 -2.32
C SER A 112 1.46 1.80 -1.95
N GLN A 113 1.25 2.29 -0.73
CA GLN A 113 2.16 3.24 -0.10
C GLN A 113 3.59 2.68 -0.07
N PRO A 114 4.62 3.53 -0.27
CA PRO A 114 6.01 3.13 -0.11
C PRO A 114 6.36 2.93 1.37
N VAL A 115 7.08 1.85 1.65
CA VAL A 115 7.52 1.49 2.99
C VAL A 115 9.03 1.45 3.04
N LEU A 116 9.63 2.14 4.01
CA LEU A 116 11.08 2.20 4.18
C LEU A 116 11.56 1.05 5.06
N SER A 117 12.76 0.55 4.78
CA SER A 117 13.46 -0.29 5.73
C SER A 117 13.70 0.44 7.06
N THR A 118 13.80 -0.34 8.14
CA THR A 118 14.13 0.16 9.48
C THR A 118 15.64 0.26 9.72
N THR A 119 16.44 -0.05 8.71
CA THR A 119 17.92 -0.12 8.74
C THR A 119 18.53 0.97 7.87
N SER A 120 19.84 1.16 7.97
CA SER A 120 20.58 2.12 7.15
C SER A 120 20.81 1.66 5.69
N ASP A 121 20.12 0.61 5.22
CA ASP A 121 20.30 0.10 3.85
C ASP A 121 19.53 0.91 2.80
N GLY A 122 18.61 1.79 3.22
CA GLY A 122 17.88 2.71 2.35
C GLY A 122 16.94 2.02 1.37
N LEU A 123 16.50 0.80 1.65
CA LEU A 123 15.56 0.08 0.79
C LEU A 123 14.14 0.64 0.91
N ILE A 124 13.46 0.73 -0.22
CA ILE A 124 12.05 1.11 -0.33
C ILE A 124 11.27 -0.09 -0.89
N PHE A 125 10.16 -0.42 -0.25
CA PHE A 125 9.28 -1.53 -0.61
C PHE A 125 7.92 -1.02 -1.07
N ILE A 126 7.45 -1.56 -2.19
CA ILE A 126 6.14 -1.22 -2.77
C ILE A 126 5.51 -2.50 -3.30
N THR A 127 4.22 -2.73 -3.05
CA THR A 127 3.47 -3.78 -3.75
C THR A 127 2.69 -3.22 -4.93
N VAL A 128 2.62 -4.01 -5.99
CA VAL A 128 1.91 -3.70 -7.24
C VAL A 128 1.04 -4.87 -7.63
N ASP A 129 -0.20 -4.62 -8.06
CA ASP A 129 -1.07 -5.65 -8.65
C ASP A 129 -2.07 -5.08 -9.65
N ASP A 130 -2.64 -5.94 -10.48
CA ASP A 130 -3.61 -5.54 -11.51
C ASP A 130 -5.06 -5.69 -11.04
N PHE A 131 -5.29 -5.78 -9.72
CA PHE A 131 -6.62 -6.10 -9.15
C PHE A 131 -7.69 -5.05 -9.48
N PHE A 132 -7.28 -3.80 -9.72
CA PHE A 132 -8.18 -2.69 -10.07
C PHE A 132 -7.69 -1.97 -11.35
N SER A 133 -7.78 -2.61 -12.51
CA SER A 133 -7.75 -1.88 -13.78
C SER A 133 -9.11 -1.20 -14.02
N MET A 134 -9.20 0.10 -13.77
CA MET A 134 -10.40 0.86 -14.14
C MET A 134 -10.44 1.07 -15.66
N GLY A 135 -11.10 0.17 -16.38
CA GLY A 135 -11.62 0.47 -17.72
C GLY A 135 -12.70 1.57 -17.64
N ILE A 136 -12.62 2.59 -18.49
CA ILE A 136 -13.61 3.67 -18.51
C ILE A 136 -14.74 3.26 -19.48
N GLY A 137 -15.99 3.22 -18.99
CA GLY A 137 -17.21 2.93 -19.78
C GLY A 137 -17.87 1.58 -19.52
N ARG A 138 -17.11 0.63 -18.97
CA ARG A 138 -17.57 -0.54 -18.22
C ARG A 138 -16.52 -0.72 -17.15
N MET A 139 -16.90 -1.01 -15.89
CA MET A 139 -15.94 -1.59 -14.96
C MET A 139 -15.55 -2.96 -15.54
N ALA A 140 -14.60 -2.95 -16.48
CA ALA A 140 -13.97 -4.13 -17.02
C ALA A 140 -12.95 -4.51 -15.96
N TRP A 141 -13.45 -5.16 -14.92
CA TRP A 141 -12.63 -5.79 -13.91
C TRP A 141 -11.80 -6.84 -14.64
N THR A 142 -10.55 -6.51 -14.97
CA THR A 142 -9.63 -7.55 -15.39
C THR A 142 -9.49 -8.49 -14.20
N GLN A 143 -9.77 -9.78 -14.43
CA GLN A 143 -9.51 -10.80 -13.43
C GLN A 143 -8.02 -10.71 -13.07
N PRO A 144 -7.65 -10.50 -11.80
CA PRO A 144 -6.26 -10.57 -11.40
C PRO A 144 -5.77 -11.99 -11.66
N ASP A 145 -4.77 -12.15 -12.52
CA ASP A 145 -4.08 -13.42 -12.63
C ASP A 145 -3.42 -13.73 -11.28
N ALA A 146 -3.41 -15.01 -10.89
CA ALA A 146 -2.82 -15.48 -9.64
C ALA A 146 -1.30 -15.19 -9.51
N ASN A 147 -0.68 -14.53 -10.48
CA ASN A 147 0.72 -14.11 -10.46
C ASN A 147 0.90 -12.64 -10.87
N SER A 148 -0.19 -11.86 -10.85
CA SER A 148 -0.15 -10.43 -11.22
C SER A 148 0.47 -9.57 -10.12
N ALA A 149 0.38 -10.01 -8.86
CA ALA A 149 0.89 -9.23 -7.74
C ALA A 149 2.41 -9.37 -7.58
N LYS A 150 3.07 -8.25 -7.29
CA LYS A 150 4.52 -8.11 -7.19
C LYS A 150 4.89 -7.30 -5.95
N LEU A 151 5.94 -7.71 -5.25
CA LEU A 151 6.66 -6.90 -4.28
C LEU A 151 7.92 -6.36 -4.96
N LEU A 152 8.02 -5.04 -5.06
CA LEU A 152 9.17 -4.32 -5.59
C LEU A 152 10.09 -3.95 -4.44
N MET A 153 11.39 -4.18 -4.66
CA MET A 153 12.46 -3.71 -3.79
C MET A 153 13.26 -2.67 -4.55
N ILE A 154 13.30 -1.46 -4.04
CA ILE A 154 13.89 -0.31 -4.71
C ILE A 154 15.12 0.14 -3.93
N THR A 155 16.22 0.30 -4.64
CA THR A 155 17.45 0.93 -4.15
C THR A 155 17.56 2.32 -4.73
N HIS A 156 18.21 3.23 -4.00
CA HIS A 156 18.44 4.57 -4.49
C HIS A 156 19.79 5.15 -4.04
N THR A 157 20.21 6.18 -4.76
CA THR A 157 21.28 7.10 -4.39
C THR A 157 20.68 8.47 -4.08
N ALA A 158 21.53 9.49 -3.92
CA ALA A 158 21.06 10.88 -3.78
C ALA A 158 20.34 11.42 -5.03
N SER A 159 20.64 10.88 -6.22
CA SER A 159 20.17 11.44 -7.51
C SER A 159 19.50 10.43 -8.45
N SER A 160 19.39 9.16 -8.04
CA SER A 160 18.77 8.12 -8.86
C SER A 160 18.14 7.02 -8.02
N ALA A 161 17.22 6.26 -8.62
CA ALA A 161 16.65 5.06 -8.03
C ALA A 161 16.44 3.98 -9.09
N SER A 162 16.39 2.72 -8.67
CA SER A 162 16.13 1.57 -9.53
C SER A 162 15.42 0.45 -8.76
N ILE A 163 14.64 -0.34 -9.49
CA ILE A 163 14.06 -1.59 -8.96
C ILE A 163 15.20 -2.62 -8.91
N ALA A 164 15.68 -2.93 -7.71
CA ALA A 164 16.74 -3.90 -7.49
C ALA A 164 16.22 -5.34 -7.57
N SER A 165 14.98 -5.57 -7.15
CA SER A 165 14.35 -6.89 -7.20
C SER A 165 12.83 -6.77 -7.37
N THR A 166 12.25 -7.76 -8.04
CA THR A 166 10.82 -7.95 -8.18
C THR A 166 10.49 -9.37 -7.74
N ILE A 167 9.67 -9.49 -6.71
CA ILE A 167 9.24 -10.77 -6.15
C ILE A 167 7.78 -10.99 -6.52
N THR A 168 7.48 -12.16 -7.08
CA THR A 168 6.12 -12.58 -7.41
C THR A 168 5.68 -13.67 -6.42
N PRO A 169 5.14 -13.31 -5.23
CA PRO A 169 4.35 -14.28 -4.48
C PRO A 169 3.18 -14.65 -5.40
N GLY A 170 2.96 -15.93 -5.68
CA GLY A 170 1.89 -16.38 -6.58
C GLY A 170 0.49 -16.11 -6.01
N ALA A 171 0.14 -14.83 -5.88
CA ALA A 171 -1.09 -14.25 -5.40
C ALA A 171 -1.62 -13.23 -6.43
N GLY A 172 -2.94 -13.04 -6.44
CA GLY A 172 -3.61 -12.09 -7.34
C GLY A 172 -3.61 -10.65 -6.84
N ALA A 173 -3.41 -10.44 -5.53
CA ALA A 173 -3.25 -9.12 -4.93
C ALA A 173 -2.35 -9.21 -3.69
N LEU A 174 -1.74 -8.09 -3.30
CA LEU A 174 -0.94 -7.99 -2.08
C LEU A 174 -1.45 -6.89 -1.16
N SER A 175 -1.25 -7.07 0.15
CA SER A 175 -1.29 -5.97 1.12
C SER A 175 -0.10 -5.05 0.93
N GLU A 176 -0.18 -3.86 1.54
CA GLU A 176 1.01 -3.04 1.75
C GLU A 176 2.11 -3.85 2.49
N PRO A 177 3.40 -3.62 2.17
CA PRO A 177 4.50 -4.20 2.93
C PRO A 177 4.48 -3.78 4.39
N SER A 178 4.96 -4.65 5.27
CA SER A 178 5.24 -4.31 6.65
C SER A 178 6.65 -4.74 7.01
N ILE A 179 7.37 -3.88 7.71
CA ILE A 179 8.71 -4.20 8.20
C ILE A 179 8.60 -4.69 9.64
N VAL A 180 9.04 -5.93 9.86
CA VAL A 180 9.03 -6.57 11.18
C VAL A 180 10.44 -6.97 11.58
N ALA A 181 10.75 -6.89 12.87
CA ALA A 181 12.05 -7.32 13.37
C ALA A 181 12.25 -8.83 13.12
N ASP A 182 13.45 -9.22 12.67
CA ASP A 182 13.84 -10.62 12.60
C ASP A 182 14.48 -11.03 13.93
N PRO A 183 13.95 -12.04 14.65
CA PRO A 183 14.61 -12.57 15.86
C PRO A 183 16.05 -13.06 15.63
N ALA A 184 16.40 -13.42 14.40
CA ALA A 184 17.77 -13.80 14.01
C ALA A 184 18.68 -12.58 13.73
N GLY A 185 18.18 -11.36 13.92
CA GLY A 185 18.85 -10.11 13.59
C GLY A 185 18.42 -9.55 12.23
N GLY A 186 18.29 -8.23 12.14
CA GLY A 186 17.80 -7.53 10.96
C GLY A 186 16.27 -7.40 10.94
N TYR A 187 15.69 -7.42 9.74
CA TYR A 187 14.25 -7.28 9.53
C TYR A 187 13.74 -8.22 8.45
N LEU A 188 12.43 -8.43 8.44
CA LEU A 188 11.69 -9.12 7.39
C LEU A 188 10.71 -8.16 6.73
N ILE A 189 10.46 -8.39 5.45
CA ILE A 189 9.37 -7.77 4.71
C ILE A 189 8.19 -8.74 4.73
N ALA A 190 7.15 -8.38 5.46
CA ALA A 190 5.90 -9.14 5.54
C ALA A 190 4.86 -8.56 4.57
N VAL A 191 4.22 -9.43 3.80
CA VAL A 191 3.09 -9.07 2.91
C VAL A 191 2.02 -10.17 3.00
N ILE A 192 0.75 -9.77 2.94
CA ILE A 192 -0.36 -10.71 2.82
C ILE A 192 -0.75 -10.81 1.35
N GLY A 193 -0.58 -11.98 0.75
CA GLY A 193 -1.11 -12.30 -0.57
C GLY A 193 -2.54 -12.81 -0.49
N TYR A 194 -3.34 -12.42 -1.46
CA TYR A 194 -4.73 -12.82 -1.63
C TYR A 194 -4.87 -13.66 -2.90
N ASP A 195 -5.22 -14.94 -2.73
CA ASP A 195 -5.55 -15.84 -3.81
C ASP A 195 -7.03 -15.66 -4.14
N LEU A 196 -7.26 -14.89 -5.19
CA LEU A 196 -8.60 -14.53 -5.61
C LEU A 196 -9.14 -15.64 -6.52
N PRO A 197 -10.31 -16.23 -6.22
CA PRO A 197 -10.88 -17.26 -7.07
C PRO A 197 -11.20 -16.69 -8.45
N ALA A 198 -11.14 -17.54 -9.48
CA ALA A 198 -11.69 -17.20 -10.79
C ALA A 198 -13.15 -16.73 -10.61
N ALA A 199 -13.52 -15.63 -11.25
CA ALA A 199 -14.78 -14.91 -11.04
C ALA A 199 -14.99 -14.32 -9.62
N ALA A 200 -13.92 -13.88 -8.93
CA ALA A 200 -13.99 -13.21 -7.63
C ALA A 200 -15.08 -12.11 -7.51
N GLN A 201 -15.44 -11.46 -8.62
CA GLN A 201 -16.52 -10.47 -8.70
C GLN A 201 -17.90 -10.99 -8.25
N PHE A 202 -18.14 -12.30 -8.40
CA PHE A 202 -19.39 -12.98 -8.09
C PHE A 202 -19.22 -14.08 -7.04
N SER A 203 -18.01 -14.25 -6.51
CA SER A 203 -17.71 -15.29 -5.54
C SER A 203 -18.20 -14.90 -4.15
N THR A 204 -18.94 -15.80 -3.51
CA THR A 204 -19.19 -15.76 -2.06
C THR A 204 -18.09 -16.45 -1.26
N THR A 205 -17.18 -17.16 -1.92
CA THR A 205 -16.05 -17.84 -1.29
C THR A 205 -15.00 -16.81 -0.90
N PRO A 206 -14.61 -16.72 0.40
CA PRO A 206 -13.51 -15.87 0.83
C PRO A 206 -12.21 -16.28 0.11
N PRO A 207 -11.37 -15.33 -0.31
CA PRO A 207 -10.08 -15.68 -0.86
C PRO A 207 -9.22 -16.33 0.19
N THR A 208 -8.35 -17.23 -0.28
CA THR A 208 -7.29 -17.72 0.57
C THR A 208 -6.29 -16.59 0.80
N LYS A 209 -5.86 -16.42 2.04
CA LYS A 209 -4.83 -15.46 2.42
C LYS A 209 -3.56 -16.20 2.79
N THR A 210 -2.43 -15.71 2.32
CA THR A 210 -1.12 -16.25 2.67
C THR A 210 -0.22 -15.12 3.15
N LEU A 211 0.29 -15.22 4.38
CA LEU A 211 1.35 -14.35 4.86
C LEU A 211 2.67 -14.82 4.26
N TYR A 212 3.38 -13.94 3.57
CA TYR A 212 4.75 -14.17 3.10
C TYR A 212 5.70 -13.28 3.88
N ALA A 213 6.84 -13.83 4.29
CA ALA A 213 7.91 -13.08 4.91
C ALA A 213 9.21 -13.26 4.11
N TYR A 214 9.77 -12.15 3.65
CA TYR A 214 11.00 -12.11 2.86
C TYR A 214 12.15 -11.49 3.65
N LYS A 215 13.37 -11.93 3.35
CA LYS A 215 14.58 -11.26 3.81
C LYS A 215 14.90 -10.03 2.95
N PRO A 216 15.75 -9.11 3.41
CA PRO A 216 16.15 -7.91 2.64
C PRO A 216 16.88 -8.20 1.32
N ASN A 217 17.31 -9.45 1.08
CA ASN A 217 17.86 -9.89 -0.20
C ASN A 217 16.79 -10.47 -1.16
N GLY A 218 15.52 -10.41 -0.78
CA GLY A 218 14.38 -10.91 -1.53
C GLY A 218 14.12 -12.42 -1.44
N SER A 219 14.94 -13.17 -0.69
CA SER A 219 14.68 -14.59 -0.46
C SER A 219 13.49 -14.79 0.48
N LEU A 220 12.62 -15.75 0.15
CA LEU A 220 11.52 -16.15 1.04
C LEU A 220 12.09 -16.79 2.30
N LYS A 221 11.68 -16.30 3.47
CA LYS A 221 12.00 -16.92 4.75
C LYS A 221 10.96 -17.97 5.13
N PHE A 222 9.69 -17.61 5.06
CA PHE A 222 8.57 -18.52 5.28
C PHE A 222 7.30 -17.97 4.64
N SER A 223 6.32 -18.86 4.44
CA SER A 223 4.94 -18.49 4.12
C SER A 223 3.98 -19.29 4.99
N VAL A 224 2.84 -18.67 5.35
CA VAL A 224 1.82 -19.27 6.21
C VAL A 224 0.44 -19.00 5.61
N LYS A 225 -0.32 -20.06 5.34
CA LYS A 225 -1.73 -19.94 4.96
C LYS A 225 -2.52 -19.50 6.19
N LEU A 226 -3.21 -18.37 6.08
CA LEU A 226 -4.04 -17.82 7.14
C LEU A 226 -5.44 -18.47 7.10
N PRO A 227 -6.09 -18.67 8.25
CA PRO A 227 -7.44 -19.22 8.30
C PRO A 227 -8.41 -18.31 7.54
N ALA A 228 -9.39 -18.92 6.86
CA ALA A 228 -10.52 -18.18 6.32
C ALA A 228 -11.36 -17.68 7.50
N ASN A 229 -11.65 -16.38 7.52
CA ASN A 229 -12.64 -15.79 8.44
C ASN A 229 -14.05 -16.02 7.92
#